data_AF-A0AAV5ZYE2-F1
#
_entry.id   AF-A0AAV5ZYE2-F1
#
_cell.length_a   1.000
_cell.length_b   1.000
_cell.length_c   1.000
_cell.angle_alpha   90.00
_cell.angle_beta   90.00
_cell.angle_gamma   90.00
#
_symmetry.space_group_name_H-M   'P 1'
#
loop_
_entity.id
_entity.type
_entity.pdbx_description
1 polymer ?
#
loop_
_entity_poly.entity_id
_entity_poly.type
_entity_poly.pdbx_seq_one_letter_code
_entity_poly.pdbx_strand_id
1 'polypeptide(L)'
;MGQYERHVFVCTSGETCPEQGDTEKFVKVLRDRAKQAGRTGDVRINKAGCFSQCGRGPMIVFYPENVWYAGVQESDLDEIFTSHILGGRPVERLRYDPGKPGANKVSEAELAEIKKAAAARAQAPPPAGSAPSWKRVGPTTAVPANGMKEFSVEGVNVLVVHTGDAYVAFQAQCPHEAIPLEQGLHDGSTLTCLEHMWQFDLRTGAPLGDALEGLRSYRLKEDRGELYVALEP
;
A
#
# COMPACT_ATOMS: atom_id res chain seq x y z
N MET A 1 -12.20 12.28 0.31
CA MET A 1 -11.34 13.15 1.14
C MET A 1 -10.49 12.21 1.99
N GLY A 2 -9.15 12.38 2.03
CA GLY A 2 -8.27 11.46 2.75
C GLY A 2 -8.55 11.45 4.26
N GLN A 3 -8.09 10.40 4.96
CA GLN A 3 -8.32 10.22 6.40
C GLN A 3 -7.79 11.36 7.28
N TYR A 4 -6.79 12.11 6.79
CA TYR A 4 -6.18 13.25 7.48
C TYR A 4 -6.12 14.47 6.56
N GLU A 5 -6.33 15.66 7.10
CA GLU A 5 -6.18 16.92 6.39
C GLU A 5 -4.70 17.25 6.13
N ARG A 6 -3.82 16.85 7.05
CA ARG A 6 -2.39 17.15 6.98
C ARG A 6 -1.52 15.96 7.39
N HIS A 7 -0.52 15.68 6.56
CA HIS A 7 0.55 14.75 6.90
C HIS A 7 1.84 15.51 7.15
N VAL A 8 2.46 15.25 8.30
CA VAL A 8 3.75 15.82 8.70
C VAL A 8 4.77 14.68 8.76
N PHE A 9 5.85 14.79 8.00
CA PHE A 9 6.91 13.79 7.99
C PHE A 9 8.21 14.39 8.51
N VAL A 10 8.79 13.76 9.53
CA VAL A 10 10.10 14.11 10.07
C VAL A 10 11.13 13.13 9.53
N CYS A 11 12.22 13.62 8.95
CA CYS A 11 13.31 12.78 8.48
C CYS A 11 14.09 12.21 9.67
N THR A 12 13.86 10.95 10.02
CA THR A 12 14.47 10.29 11.19
C THR A 12 15.55 9.28 10.81
N SER A 13 16.06 9.33 9.58
CA SER A 13 17.04 8.37 9.06
C SER A 13 18.03 9.02 8.10
N GLY A 14 19.09 8.29 7.75
CA GLY A 14 20.23 8.79 6.98
C GLY A 14 21.35 9.31 7.88
N GLU A 15 22.44 9.77 7.27
CA GLU A 15 23.70 10.09 7.97
C GLU A 15 23.73 11.46 8.64
N THR A 16 22.79 12.38 8.31
CA THR A 16 22.89 13.79 8.71
C THR A 16 21.75 14.27 9.61
N CYS A 17 20.48 14.03 9.24
CA CYS A 17 19.35 14.54 10.04
C CYS A 17 19.34 14.05 11.51
N PRO A 18 19.58 12.75 11.83
CA PRO A 18 19.65 12.30 13.22
C PRO A 18 20.83 12.85 14.02
N GLU A 19 21.93 13.21 13.34
CA GLU A 19 23.13 13.79 13.98
C GLU A 19 23.02 15.31 14.18
N GLN A 20 22.15 15.97 13.43
CA GLN A 20 21.95 17.43 13.47
C GLN A 20 20.82 17.84 14.44
N GLY A 21 20.14 16.87 15.04
CA GLY A 21 19.13 17.09 16.07
C GLY A 21 18.41 15.80 16.48
N ASP A 22 17.77 15.80 17.64
CA ASP A 22 17.00 14.65 18.14
C ASP A 22 15.67 14.51 17.39
N THR A 23 15.74 13.99 16.16
CA THR A 23 14.59 13.83 15.27
C THR A 23 13.51 12.88 15.82
N GLU A 24 13.90 11.93 16.68
CA GLU A 24 12.98 11.07 17.42
C GLU A 24 12.17 11.86 18.44
N LYS A 25 12.84 12.75 19.18
CA LYS A 25 12.18 13.70 20.08
C LYS A 25 11.28 14.67 19.32
N PHE A 26 11.65 15.12 18.12
CA PHE A 26 10.78 15.99 17.31
C PHE A 26 9.45 15.32 16.99
N VAL A 27 9.50 14.05 16.56
CA VAL A 27 8.29 13.26 16.29
C VAL A 27 7.45 13.11 17.56
N LYS A 28 8.09 12.83 18.71
CA LYS A 28 7.39 12.70 19.99
C LYS A 28 6.68 14.00 20.38
N VAL A 29 7.41 15.13 20.39
CA VAL A 29 6.86 16.44 20.76
C VAL A 29 5.67 16.80 19.88
N LEU A 30 5.80 16.69 18.55
CA LEU A 30 4.72 17.05 17.62
C LEU A 30 3.49 16.13 17.77
N ARG A 31 3.68 14.83 18.06
CA ARG A 31 2.57 13.91 18.36
C ARG A 31 1.87 14.26 19.68
N ASP A 32 2.64 14.54 20.72
CA ASP A 32 2.11 14.90 22.03
C ASP A 32 1.31 16.20 21.95
N ARG A 33 1.82 17.21 21.22
CA ARG A 33 1.11 18.47 20.93
C ARG A 33 -0.18 18.24 20.14
N ALA A 34 -0.15 17.42 19.08
CA ALA A 34 -1.34 17.08 18.31
C ALA A 34 -2.41 16.40 19.17
N LYS A 35 -2.00 15.48 20.06
CA LYS A 35 -2.89 14.84 21.04
C LYS A 35 -3.48 15.85 22.02
N GLN A 36 -2.66 16.73 22.60
CA GLN A 36 -3.10 17.78 23.53
C GLN A 36 -4.09 18.76 22.89
N ALA A 37 -3.92 19.05 21.60
CA ALA A 37 -4.81 19.93 20.85
C ALA A 37 -6.05 19.21 20.27
N GLY A 38 -6.21 17.89 20.49
CA GLY A 38 -7.31 17.10 19.92
C GLY A 38 -7.24 16.96 18.39
N ARG A 39 -6.06 17.13 17.79
CA ARG A 39 -5.85 17.17 16.33
C ARG A 39 -5.36 15.84 15.73
N THR A 40 -5.51 14.74 16.46
CA THR A 40 -5.05 13.41 15.99
C THR A 40 -5.95 12.82 14.91
N GLY A 41 -7.17 13.35 14.74
CA GLY A 41 -8.10 12.94 13.69
C GLY A 41 -7.80 13.56 12.33
N ASP A 42 -7.14 14.72 12.31
CA ASP A 42 -6.93 15.53 11.10
C ASP A 42 -5.45 15.78 10.79
N VAL A 43 -4.55 15.63 11.77
CA VAL A 43 -3.09 15.75 11.57
C VAL A 43 -2.39 14.43 11.91
N ARG A 44 -1.66 13.88 10.92
CA ARG A 44 -0.85 12.67 11.11
C ARG A 44 0.64 13.00 11.07
N ILE A 45 1.33 12.76 12.19
CA ILE A 45 2.78 12.91 12.31
C ILE A 45 3.48 11.55 12.13
N ASN A 46 4.31 11.44 11.11
CA ASN A 46 5.02 10.25 10.68
C ASN A 46 6.54 10.42 10.79
N LYS A 47 7.21 9.31 11.08
CA LYS A 47 8.64 9.16 10.81
C LYS A 47 8.82 8.93 9.32
N ALA A 48 9.95 9.37 8.77
CA ALA A 48 10.27 9.15 7.38
C ALA A 48 11.70 8.65 7.17
N GLY A 49 11.84 7.91 6.06
CA GLY A 49 13.10 7.61 5.42
C GLY A 49 13.88 8.89 5.06
N CYS A 50 15.15 8.75 4.69
CA CYS A 50 15.98 9.87 4.26
C CYS A 50 15.34 10.59 3.06
N PHE A 51 15.21 11.91 3.13
CA PHE A 51 14.68 12.71 2.03
C PHE A 51 15.68 12.94 0.87
N SER A 52 16.90 12.39 0.96
CA SER A 52 17.97 12.62 -0.02
C SER A 52 18.30 14.11 -0.22
N GLN A 53 18.23 14.87 0.88
CA GLN A 53 18.53 16.31 0.96
C GLN A 53 19.58 16.58 2.05
N CYS A 54 20.54 15.65 2.19
CA CYS A 54 21.54 15.65 3.26
C CYS A 54 22.34 16.96 3.33
N GLY A 55 22.77 17.31 4.54
CA GLY A 55 23.56 18.53 4.79
C GLY A 55 22.73 19.79 5.07
N ARG A 56 21.39 19.68 5.09
CA ARG A 56 20.48 20.78 5.44
C ARG A 56 19.46 20.40 6.53
N GLY A 57 19.71 19.31 7.26
CA GLY A 57 18.84 18.80 8.30
C GLY A 57 18.94 19.55 9.64
N PRO A 58 18.12 19.17 10.63
CA PRO A 58 16.98 18.25 10.54
C PRO A 58 15.85 18.78 9.65
N MET A 59 15.14 17.87 8.96
CA MET A 59 14.12 18.25 7.96
C MET A 59 12.72 17.75 8.32
N ILE A 60 11.72 18.57 8.02
CA ILE A 60 10.29 18.27 8.18
C ILE A 60 9.54 18.67 6.91
N VAL A 61 8.63 17.83 6.41
CA VAL A 61 7.79 18.15 5.24
C VAL A 61 6.31 17.98 5.55
N PHE A 62 5.51 18.89 5.00
CA PHE A 62 4.07 18.98 5.17
C PHE A 62 3.34 18.74 3.86
N TYR A 63 2.36 17.84 3.87
CA TYR A 63 1.45 17.56 2.74
C TYR A 63 -0.01 17.79 3.17
N PRO A 64 -0.90 18.23 2.24
CA PRO A 64 -0.67 18.40 0.79
C PRO A 64 0.05 19.68 0.37
N GLU A 65 0.30 20.62 1.28
CA GLU A 65 0.87 21.95 1.00
C GLU A 65 2.27 21.93 0.36
N ASN A 66 2.99 20.81 0.43
CA ASN A 66 4.36 20.65 -0.05
C ASN A 66 5.31 21.71 0.53
N VAL A 67 5.15 22.01 1.81
CA VAL A 67 6.03 22.93 2.56
C VAL A 67 7.14 22.12 3.22
N TRP A 68 8.38 22.54 2.99
CA TRP A 68 9.57 21.90 3.54
C TRP A 68 10.26 22.82 4.52
N TYR A 69 10.73 22.25 5.62
CA TYR A 69 11.61 22.89 6.58
C TYR A 69 12.96 22.19 6.63
N ALA A 70 14.01 22.99 6.79
CA ALA A 70 15.39 22.59 6.91
C ALA A 70 16.03 23.28 8.12
N GLY A 71 17.07 22.69 8.70
CA GLY A 71 17.76 23.24 9.87
C GLY A 71 16.91 23.35 11.13
N VAL A 72 15.83 22.57 11.24
CA VAL A 72 14.86 22.67 12.33
C VAL A 72 15.52 22.32 13.67
N GLN A 73 15.31 23.16 14.68
CA GLN A 73 15.74 22.93 16.05
C GLN A 73 14.56 22.56 16.94
N GLU A 74 14.84 21.97 18.11
CA GLU A 74 13.79 21.61 19.06
C GLU A 74 12.95 22.82 19.50
N SER A 75 13.60 23.98 19.65
CA SER A 75 12.94 25.24 20.00
C SER A 75 11.95 25.74 18.95
N ASP A 76 12.06 25.27 17.70
CA ASP A 76 11.16 25.67 16.62
C ASP A 76 9.84 24.89 16.63
N LEU A 77 9.77 23.75 17.32
CA LEU A 77 8.65 22.82 17.24
C LEU A 77 7.33 23.43 17.73
N ASP A 78 7.39 24.29 18.75
CA ASP A 78 6.20 24.97 19.27
C ASP A 78 5.67 26.03 18.29
N GLU A 79 6.55 26.76 17.59
CA GLU A 79 6.15 27.71 16.54
C GLU A 79 5.60 26.97 15.31
N ILE A 80 6.28 25.90 14.87
CA ILE A 80 5.81 25.03 13.78
C ILE A 80 4.42 24.48 14.10
N PHE A 81 4.20 24.02 15.33
CA PHE A 81 2.92 23.46 15.73
C PHE A 81 1.81 24.54 15.76
N THR A 82 2.07 25.66 16.41
CA THR A 82 1.05 26.71 16.60
C THR A 82 0.77 27.48 15.31
N SER A 83 1.80 27.92 14.58
CA SER A 83 1.65 28.71 13.36
C SER A 83 1.18 27.84 12.19
N HIS A 84 1.85 26.72 11.94
CA HIS A 84 1.62 25.96 10.71
C HIS A 84 0.60 24.84 10.89
N ILE A 85 0.78 23.97 11.88
CA ILE A 85 -0.14 22.83 12.08
C ILE A 85 -1.53 23.30 12.48
N LEU A 86 -1.63 24.20 13.46
CA LEU A 86 -2.94 24.73 13.90
C LEU A 86 -3.41 25.90 13.02
N GLY A 87 -2.52 26.83 12.72
CA GLY A 87 -2.85 28.09 12.06
C GLY A 87 -2.77 28.09 10.54
N GLY A 88 -2.28 27.01 9.90
CA GLY A 88 -2.14 26.92 8.45
C GLY A 88 -1.14 27.92 7.84
N ARG A 89 -0.29 28.56 8.66
CA ARG A 89 0.69 29.56 8.24
C ARG A 89 2.11 29.02 8.36
N PRO A 90 2.80 28.77 7.24
CA PRO A 90 4.19 28.31 7.26
C PRO A 90 5.14 29.25 8.01
N VAL A 91 6.15 28.67 8.65
CA VAL A 91 7.24 29.39 9.32
C VAL A 91 8.29 29.74 8.28
N GLU A 92 8.15 30.89 7.61
CA GLU A 92 8.94 31.25 6.42
C GLU A 92 10.46 31.25 6.66
N ARG A 93 10.93 31.56 7.87
CA ARG A 93 12.37 31.52 8.22
C ARG A 93 12.99 30.11 8.14
N LEU A 94 12.18 29.06 8.27
CA LEU A 94 12.61 27.66 8.17
C LEU A 94 12.41 27.10 6.77
N ARG A 95 11.76 27.86 5.87
CA ARG A 95 11.31 27.37 4.58
C ARG A 95 12.49 26.96 3.72
N TYR A 96 12.38 25.75 3.22
CA TYR A 96 13.33 25.13 2.32
C TYR A 96 12.71 24.96 0.95
N ASP A 97 13.37 25.45 -0.10
CA ASP A 97 13.05 25.07 -1.46
C ASP A 97 14.12 24.08 -1.93
N PRO A 98 13.77 22.80 -2.19
CA PRO A 98 14.72 21.84 -2.75
C PRO A 98 15.24 22.24 -4.13
N GLY A 99 14.65 23.24 -4.81
CA GLY A 99 15.10 23.85 -6.07
C GLY A 99 14.94 22.94 -7.30
N LYS A 100 15.06 21.64 -7.09
CA LYS A 100 14.69 20.57 -8.01
C LYS A 100 13.76 19.61 -7.27
N PRO A 101 12.60 19.26 -7.83
CA PRO A 101 11.81 18.14 -7.32
C PRO A 101 12.74 16.93 -7.15
N GLY A 102 12.65 16.22 -6.02
CA GLY A 102 13.44 14.99 -5.83
C GLY A 102 13.20 14.03 -6.99
N ALA A 103 14.13 13.14 -7.29
CA ALA A 103 14.07 12.22 -8.45
C ALA A 103 12.77 11.38 -8.56
N ASN A 104 11.97 11.34 -7.49
CA ASN A 104 10.69 10.65 -7.39
C ASN A 104 9.46 11.54 -7.72
N LYS A 105 9.66 12.82 -8.04
CA LYS A 105 8.58 13.73 -8.43
C LYS A 105 8.55 13.85 -9.94
N VAL A 106 7.65 13.06 -10.52
CA VAL A 106 7.31 13.05 -11.94
C VAL A 106 6.43 14.27 -12.27
N SER A 107 6.59 14.84 -13.47
CA SER A 107 5.72 15.91 -13.96
C SER A 107 4.25 15.45 -14.05
N GLU A 108 3.29 16.38 -14.18
CA GLU A 108 1.88 16.00 -14.34
C GLU A 108 1.65 15.14 -15.58
N ALA A 109 2.38 15.41 -16.66
CA ALA A 109 2.36 14.61 -17.88
C ALA A 109 2.94 13.21 -17.64
N GLU A 110 4.08 13.09 -16.95
CA GLU A 110 4.65 11.80 -16.57
C GLU A 110 3.75 11.05 -15.57
N LEU A 111 3.10 11.76 -14.64
CA LEU A 111 2.17 11.16 -13.70
C LEU A 111 0.91 10.64 -14.42
N ALA A 112 0.43 11.35 -15.43
CA ALA A 112 -0.67 10.90 -16.29
C ALA A 112 -0.27 9.67 -17.10
N GLU A 113 0.93 9.66 -17.68
CA GLU A 113 1.46 8.50 -18.40
C GLU A 113 1.73 7.30 -17.46
N ILE A 114 2.22 7.53 -16.24
CA ILE A 114 2.42 6.49 -15.22
C ILE A 114 1.08 5.93 -14.76
N LYS A 115 0.06 6.76 -14.53
CA LYS A 115 -1.30 6.31 -14.18
C LYS A 115 -1.94 5.52 -15.32
N LYS A 116 -1.77 5.97 -16.56
CA LYS A 116 -2.23 5.27 -17.77
C LYS A 116 -1.50 3.93 -17.94
N ALA A 117 -0.18 3.90 -17.74
CA ALA A 117 0.62 2.68 -17.78
C ALA A 117 0.29 1.72 -16.63
N ALA A 118 -0.02 2.22 -15.43
CA ALA A 118 -0.46 1.41 -14.30
C ALA A 118 -1.85 0.81 -14.51
N ALA A 119 -2.81 1.60 -15.03
CA ALA A 119 -4.13 1.12 -15.42
C ALA A 119 -4.04 0.10 -16.57
N ALA A 120 -3.17 0.36 -17.55
CA ALA A 120 -2.87 -0.57 -18.63
C ALA A 120 -2.20 -1.84 -18.12
N ARG A 121 -1.33 -1.79 -17.10
CA ARG A 121 -0.72 -2.98 -16.47
C ARG A 121 -1.71 -3.79 -15.64
N ALA A 122 -2.65 -3.13 -14.96
CA ALA A 122 -3.74 -3.79 -14.25
C ALA A 122 -4.76 -4.46 -15.20
N GLN A 123 -4.81 -4.01 -16.46
CA GLN A 123 -5.67 -4.55 -17.52
C GLN A 123 -4.90 -5.36 -18.57
N ALA A 124 -3.57 -5.38 -18.50
CA ALA A 124 -2.73 -6.10 -19.45
C ALA A 124 -2.66 -7.56 -19.02
N PRO A 125 -2.84 -8.51 -19.94
CA PRO A 125 -2.38 -9.86 -19.68
C PRO A 125 -0.87 -9.80 -19.35
N PRO A 126 -0.39 -10.59 -18.38
CA PRO A 126 1.00 -10.55 -17.95
C PRO A 126 1.94 -10.74 -19.13
N PRO A 127 3.13 -10.11 -19.11
CA PRO A 127 4.05 -10.12 -20.24
C PRO A 127 4.34 -11.56 -20.68
N ALA A 128 4.19 -11.80 -21.99
CA ALA A 128 4.55 -13.08 -22.58
C ALA A 128 6.09 -13.21 -22.60
N GLY A 129 6.60 -14.19 -21.85
CA GLY A 129 7.99 -14.66 -21.89
C GLY A 129 8.69 -14.45 -20.56
N SER A 130 9.04 -15.46 -19.77
CA SER A 130 9.17 -16.91 -19.94
C SER A 130 7.86 -17.69 -19.99
N ALA A 131 7.88 -18.90 -20.56
CA ALA A 131 6.77 -19.82 -20.41
C ALA A 131 6.51 -20.02 -18.90
N PRO A 132 5.29 -19.77 -18.38
CA PRO A 132 4.99 -20.01 -16.99
C PRO A 132 5.40 -21.43 -16.62
N SER A 133 6.19 -21.57 -15.54
CA SER A 133 6.48 -22.89 -14.99
C SER A 133 5.20 -23.45 -14.36
N TRP A 134 4.37 -24.08 -15.19
CA TRP A 134 3.11 -24.69 -14.78
C TRP A 134 3.37 -25.77 -13.73
N LYS A 135 2.82 -25.56 -12.55
CA LYS A 135 2.83 -26.52 -11.46
C LYS A 135 1.47 -27.19 -11.38
N ARG A 136 1.47 -28.51 -11.31
CA ARG A 136 0.22 -29.27 -11.19
C ARG A 136 -0.41 -29.00 -9.83
N VAL A 137 -1.71 -28.69 -9.83
CA VAL A 137 -2.53 -28.54 -8.63
C VAL A 137 -3.22 -29.86 -8.31
N GLY A 138 -3.93 -30.42 -9.30
CA GLY A 138 -4.75 -31.63 -9.14
C GLY A 138 -5.84 -31.73 -10.20
N PRO A 139 -6.69 -32.77 -10.15
CA PRO A 139 -7.76 -32.95 -11.12
C PRO A 139 -8.86 -31.90 -10.94
N THR A 140 -9.55 -31.53 -12.02
CA THR A 140 -10.70 -30.59 -12.00
C THR A 140 -11.80 -31.04 -11.05
N THR A 141 -11.98 -32.35 -10.90
CA THR A 141 -12.95 -32.97 -9.98
C THR A 141 -12.66 -32.74 -8.50
N ALA A 142 -11.44 -32.29 -8.14
CA ALA A 142 -11.10 -31.96 -6.76
C ALA A 142 -11.76 -30.67 -6.27
N VAL A 143 -12.26 -29.83 -7.18
CA VAL A 143 -12.96 -28.57 -6.87
C VAL A 143 -14.34 -28.63 -7.56
N PRO A 144 -15.41 -28.96 -6.82
CA PRO A 144 -16.76 -29.03 -7.36
C PRO A 144 -17.21 -27.69 -7.96
N ALA A 145 -18.19 -27.73 -8.87
CA ALA A 145 -18.80 -26.51 -9.40
C ALA A 145 -19.38 -25.64 -8.27
N ASN A 146 -19.10 -24.33 -8.30
CA ASN A 146 -19.41 -23.38 -7.24
C ASN A 146 -18.75 -23.69 -5.88
N GLY A 147 -17.68 -24.49 -5.90
CA GLY A 147 -16.85 -24.78 -4.75
C GLY A 147 -15.47 -24.14 -4.87
N MET A 148 -14.72 -24.23 -3.79
CA MET A 148 -13.32 -23.82 -3.73
C MET A 148 -12.52 -24.76 -2.86
N LYS A 149 -11.21 -24.83 -3.10
CA LYS A 149 -10.32 -25.70 -2.34
C LYS A 149 -8.89 -25.15 -2.29
N GLU A 150 -8.24 -25.31 -1.15
CA GLU A 150 -6.83 -25.00 -0.94
C GLU A 150 -5.93 -26.17 -1.37
N PHE A 151 -4.83 -25.84 -2.05
CA PHE A 151 -3.81 -26.78 -2.47
C PHE A 151 -2.43 -26.24 -2.09
N SER A 152 -1.56 -27.11 -1.59
CA SER A 152 -0.16 -26.78 -1.38
C SER A 152 0.66 -27.14 -2.62
N VAL A 153 1.25 -26.13 -3.25
CA VAL A 153 2.03 -26.26 -4.49
C VAL A 153 3.42 -25.67 -4.24
N GLU A 154 4.43 -26.53 -4.15
CA GLU A 154 5.82 -26.15 -3.86
C GLU A 154 5.97 -25.25 -2.61
N GLY A 155 5.16 -25.50 -1.57
CA GLY A 155 5.17 -24.74 -0.32
C GLY A 155 4.36 -23.43 -0.35
N VAL A 156 3.69 -23.12 -1.46
CA VAL A 156 2.73 -22.02 -1.57
C VAL A 156 1.31 -22.58 -1.49
N ASN A 157 0.49 -22.02 -0.60
CA ASN A 157 -0.91 -22.39 -0.50
C ASN A 157 -1.76 -21.55 -1.47
N VAL A 158 -2.40 -22.24 -2.40
CA VAL A 158 -3.19 -21.68 -3.48
C VAL A 158 -4.65 -22.10 -3.29
N LEU A 159 -5.54 -21.13 -3.22
CA LEU A 159 -6.97 -21.39 -3.30
C LEU A 159 -7.38 -21.44 -4.76
N VAL A 160 -7.99 -22.54 -5.18
CA VAL A 160 -8.69 -22.63 -6.47
C VAL A 160 -10.19 -22.52 -6.24
N VAL A 161 -10.85 -21.63 -6.98
CA VAL A 161 -12.29 -21.41 -6.93
C VAL A 161 -12.89 -21.79 -8.28
N HIS A 162 -13.97 -22.57 -8.28
CA HIS A 162 -14.76 -22.89 -9.46
C HIS A 162 -15.98 -21.96 -9.50
N THR A 163 -15.98 -20.98 -10.40
CA THR A 163 -17.06 -19.96 -10.51
C THR A 163 -18.36 -20.51 -11.09
N GLY A 164 -18.28 -21.69 -11.71
CA GLY A 164 -19.39 -22.42 -12.33
C GLY A 164 -19.17 -22.59 -13.83
N ASP A 165 -18.51 -21.61 -14.44
CA ASP A 165 -18.09 -21.57 -15.84
C ASP A 165 -16.57 -21.70 -16.01
N ALA A 166 -15.79 -21.35 -15.00
CA ALA A 166 -14.34 -21.34 -15.05
C ALA A 166 -13.71 -21.66 -13.68
N TYR A 167 -12.39 -21.82 -13.70
CA TYR A 167 -11.55 -21.91 -12.52
C TYR A 167 -10.68 -20.66 -12.41
N VAL A 168 -10.53 -20.14 -11.20
CA VAL A 168 -9.62 -19.04 -10.87
C VAL A 168 -8.78 -19.43 -9.66
N ALA A 169 -7.60 -18.84 -9.52
CA ALA A 169 -6.65 -19.18 -8.46
C ALA A 169 -6.10 -17.93 -7.76
N PHE A 170 -6.02 -17.99 -6.43
CA PHE A 170 -5.55 -16.91 -5.57
C PHE A 170 -4.66 -17.43 -4.43
N GLN A 171 -4.03 -16.52 -3.68
CA GLN A 171 -3.50 -16.85 -2.35
C GLN A 171 -4.61 -17.46 -1.48
N ALA A 172 -4.27 -18.46 -0.66
CA ALA A 172 -5.28 -19.14 0.16
C ALA A 172 -5.69 -18.40 1.43
N GLN A 173 -4.92 -17.40 1.85
CA GLN A 173 -5.16 -16.65 3.07
C GLN A 173 -5.63 -15.23 2.76
N CYS A 174 -6.61 -14.76 3.52
CA CYS A 174 -7.12 -13.39 3.46
C CYS A 174 -5.99 -12.40 3.80
N PRO A 175 -5.75 -11.35 2.99
CA PRO A 175 -4.69 -10.39 3.24
C PRO A 175 -4.88 -9.56 4.51
N HIS A 176 -6.08 -9.54 5.09
CA HIS A 176 -6.38 -8.83 6.34
C HIS A 176 -5.66 -9.47 7.55
N GLU A 177 -6.00 -10.72 7.90
CA GLU A 177 -5.50 -11.40 9.10
C GLU A 177 -5.15 -12.88 8.84
N ALA A 178 -4.74 -13.19 7.61
CA ALA A 178 -4.30 -14.52 7.20
C ALA A 178 -5.32 -15.67 7.40
N ILE A 179 -6.61 -15.34 7.46
CA ILE A 179 -7.70 -16.31 7.61
C ILE A 179 -7.82 -17.20 6.36
N PRO A 180 -7.98 -18.53 6.50
CA PRO A 180 -8.17 -19.43 5.35
C PRO A 180 -9.42 -19.08 4.55
N LEU A 181 -9.24 -18.69 3.29
CA LEU A 181 -10.34 -18.29 2.40
C LEU A 181 -11.16 -19.49 1.92
N GLU A 182 -10.62 -20.72 1.98
CA GLU A 182 -11.37 -21.96 1.71
C GLU A 182 -12.60 -22.13 2.63
N GLN A 183 -12.58 -21.50 3.81
CA GLN A 183 -13.71 -21.50 4.75
C GLN A 183 -14.71 -20.36 4.47
N GLY A 184 -14.47 -19.57 3.43
CA GLY A 184 -15.32 -18.47 3.01
C GLY A 184 -16.60 -18.89 2.28
N LEU A 185 -17.27 -17.91 1.68
CA LEU A 185 -18.40 -18.13 0.76
C LEU A 185 -18.16 -17.39 -0.55
N HIS A 186 -18.61 -17.96 -1.67
CA HIS A 186 -18.67 -17.23 -2.93
C HIS A 186 -19.94 -17.49 -3.71
N ASP A 187 -20.31 -16.54 -4.56
CA ASP A 187 -21.47 -16.62 -5.46
C ASP A 187 -21.06 -16.82 -6.94
N GLY A 188 -19.78 -17.06 -7.19
CA GLY A 188 -19.20 -17.19 -8.53
C GLY A 188 -18.66 -15.88 -9.11
N SER A 189 -19.05 -14.74 -8.54
CA SER A 189 -18.52 -13.41 -8.88
C SER A 189 -17.72 -12.78 -7.75
N THR A 190 -18.13 -13.02 -6.50
CA THR A 190 -17.57 -12.42 -5.30
C THR A 190 -17.21 -13.50 -4.30
N LEU A 191 -15.99 -13.44 -3.76
CA LEU A 191 -15.53 -14.25 -2.63
C LEU A 191 -15.58 -13.41 -1.36
N THR A 192 -16.22 -13.94 -0.31
CA THR A 192 -16.37 -13.30 0.99
C THR A 192 -15.64 -14.11 2.06
N CYS A 193 -14.68 -13.47 2.74
CA CYS A 193 -14.08 -14.00 3.95
C CYS A 193 -15.04 -13.84 5.13
N LEU A 194 -15.38 -14.92 5.84
CA LEU A 194 -16.41 -14.89 6.87
C LEU A 194 -15.98 -14.34 8.23
N GLU A 195 -14.69 -14.11 8.44
CA GLU A 195 -14.23 -13.58 9.74
C GLU A 195 -14.58 -12.09 9.89
N HIS A 196 -14.24 -11.29 8.88
CA HIS A 196 -14.39 -9.83 8.88
C HIS A 196 -15.17 -9.29 7.67
N MET A 197 -15.79 -10.19 6.90
CA MET A 197 -16.63 -9.87 5.74
C MET A 197 -15.91 -9.13 4.61
N TRP A 198 -14.60 -9.28 4.49
CA TRP A 198 -13.86 -8.74 3.34
C TRP A 198 -14.26 -9.49 2.08
N GLN A 199 -14.56 -8.71 1.04
CA GLN A 199 -15.05 -9.21 -0.24
C GLN A 199 -14.05 -8.94 -1.36
N PHE A 200 -14.00 -9.85 -2.32
CA PHE A 200 -13.06 -9.80 -3.43
C PHE A 200 -13.76 -10.20 -4.73
N ASP A 201 -13.49 -9.47 -5.80
CA ASP A 201 -13.94 -9.80 -7.16
C ASP A 201 -13.18 -11.05 -7.65
N LEU A 202 -13.89 -12.14 -7.95
CA LEU A 202 -13.28 -13.42 -8.35
C LEU A 202 -12.66 -13.42 -9.74
N ARG A 203 -12.93 -12.40 -10.57
CA ARG A 203 -12.32 -12.27 -11.90
C ARG A 203 -10.94 -11.60 -11.82
N THR A 204 -10.76 -10.68 -10.88
CA THR A 204 -9.59 -9.78 -10.83
C THR A 204 -8.80 -9.87 -9.54
N GLY A 205 -9.38 -10.44 -8.47
CA GLY A 205 -8.84 -10.37 -7.11
C GLY A 205 -8.99 -9.00 -6.46
N ALA A 206 -9.59 -8.00 -7.12
CA ALA A 206 -9.71 -6.66 -6.58
C ALA A 206 -10.54 -6.63 -5.28
N PRO A 207 -10.19 -5.79 -4.30
CA PRO A 207 -11.00 -5.62 -3.11
C PRO A 207 -12.35 -4.99 -3.47
N LEU A 208 -13.39 -5.43 -2.77
CA LEU A 208 -14.74 -4.88 -2.85
C LEU A 208 -15.17 -4.36 -1.46
N GLY A 209 -16.09 -3.38 -1.46
CA GLY A 209 -16.62 -2.81 -0.22
C GLY A 209 -15.53 -2.19 0.66
N ASP A 210 -15.44 -2.66 1.90
CA ASP A 210 -14.53 -2.15 2.92
C ASP A 210 -13.12 -2.79 2.86
N ALA A 211 -12.89 -3.75 1.96
CA ALA A 211 -11.58 -4.38 1.81
C ALA A 211 -10.54 -3.35 1.31
N LEU A 212 -9.39 -3.27 2.00
CA LEU A 212 -8.34 -2.30 1.67
C LEU A 212 -7.26 -2.85 0.72
N GLU A 213 -7.15 -4.18 0.62
CA GLU A 213 -6.16 -4.89 -0.20
C GLU A 213 -6.84 -6.03 -0.97
N GLY A 214 -6.40 -6.25 -2.22
CA GLY A 214 -6.90 -7.34 -3.07
C GLY A 214 -6.16 -8.66 -2.87
N LEU A 215 -6.70 -9.72 -3.47
CA LEU A 215 -6.06 -11.02 -3.52
C LEU A 215 -4.98 -11.05 -4.59
N ARG A 216 -3.83 -11.65 -4.25
CA ARG A 216 -2.87 -12.08 -5.26
C ARG A 216 -3.47 -13.20 -6.11
N SER A 217 -3.63 -12.95 -7.40
CA SER A 217 -4.04 -13.96 -8.39
C SER A 217 -2.86 -14.77 -8.90
N TYR A 218 -3.13 -16.04 -9.21
CA TYR A 218 -2.22 -16.91 -9.95
C TYR A 218 -2.83 -17.26 -11.29
N ARG A 219 -2.01 -17.31 -12.36
CA ARG A 219 -2.49 -17.85 -13.63
C ARG A 219 -2.83 -19.31 -13.45
N LEU A 220 -4.00 -19.70 -13.96
CA LEU A 220 -4.47 -21.08 -13.95
C LEU A 220 -4.79 -21.51 -15.37
N LYS A 221 -4.54 -22.79 -15.67
CA LYS A 221 -5.04 -23.44 -16.87
C LYS A 221 -5.62 -24.81 -16.53
N GLU A 222 -6.56 -25.24 -17.34
CA GLU A 222 -7.03 -26.61 -17.43
C GLU A 222 -6.38 -27.29 -18.63
N ASP A 223 -5.90 -28.52 -18.47
CA ASP A 223 -5.45 -29.38 -19.57
C ASP A 223 -5.87 -30.82 -19.28
N ARG A 224 -6.72 -31.39 -20.14
CA ARG A 224 -7.20 -32.80 -20.05
C ARG A 224 -7.75 -33.19 -18.66
N GLY A 225 -8.52 -32.30 -18.01
CA GLY A 225 -9.12 -32.55 -16.69
C GLY A 225 -8.15 -32.37 -15.51
N GLU A 226 -6.99 -31.75 -15.74
CA GLU A 226 -6.01 -31.41 -14.72
C GLU A 226 -5.83 -29.90 -14.64
N LEU A 227 -5.71 -29.38 -13.42
CA LEU A 227 -5.49 -27.97 -13.13
C LEU A 227 -4.00 -27.72 -12.89
N TYR A 228 -3.51 -26.63 -13.47
CA TYR A 228 -2.14 -26.16 -13.31
C TYR A 228 -2.14 -24.68 -12.97
N VAL A 229 -1.20 -24.27 -12.11
CA VAL A 229 -0.98 -22.86 -11.76
C VAL A 229 0.43 -22.42 -12.08
N ALA A 230 0.59 -21.14 -12.41
CA ALA A 230 1.88 -20.48 -12.44
C ALA A 230 1.99 -19.63 -11.17
N LEU A 231 2.97 -19.95 -10.32
CA LEU A 231 3.18 -19.24 -9.04
C LEU A 231 3.84 -17.86 -9.21
N GLU A 232 4.37 -17.60 -10.40
CA GLU A 232 4.89 -16.29 -10.80
C GLU A 232 3.76 -15.45 -11.45
N PRO A 233 3.58 -14.18 -11.03
CA PRO A 233 2.54 -13.30 -11.57
C PRO A 233 2.66 -13.06 -13.09
#